data_AF-A0A7X1LLQ3-F1
#
_entry.id   AF-A0A7X1LLQ3-F1
#
_cell.length_a   1.000
_cell.length_b   1.000
_cell.length_c   1.000
_cell.angle_alpha   90.00
_cell.angle_beta   90.00
_cell.angle_gamma   90.00
#
_symmetry.space_group_name_H-M   'P 1'
#
loop_
_entity.id
_entity.type
_entity.pdbx_description
1 polymer ?
#
loop_
_entity_poly.entity_id
_entity_poly.type
_entity_poly.pdbx_seq_one_letter_code
_entity_poly.pdbx_strand_id
1 'polypeptide(L)'
;MFNLDEYKIDKIKIKGEEFIDCKSRKKLIKVTPEEEVRQKVIEFLQKEINVPEKMLEVEFPLSRIESGNKLRADIVVFEEIDNKKAPLLVIECKEPKIPLCNGVYEQLREYDEVLEPKYIAMTNGIDIYIEKYKEDDNEFLKLEKIPKYSDMLLNKGQEIIEEQKWIRCNEEDYNDIEFLLECYYPLITEHIDDKEKIEIIKFIDSLYDTSVRLENCGNDLLYIEKDNGNLNKSFGNSSGDGWNGLYRIFLVKYKENYYTISLGVNLGYILVGIEDNTIKHHSLQLRLTKSTFKKIKNGYQVIHSGRMTVGNKGAVKNQIVLDYIKEKCPRILNDNRIILGNLKLNKDSKIIDIKDFIFNLIEYSLLRDEVREIEQNNKIAEDLS
;
A
#
# COMPACT_ATOMS: atom_id res chain seq x y z
N MET A 1 -5.27 24.69 10.88
CA MET A 1 -6.25 23.91 10.10
C MET A 1 -5.82 24.02 8.65
N PHE A 2 -5.75 22.92 7.90
CA PHE A 2 -5.42 22.99 6.49
C PHE A 2 -6.60 23.61 5.75
N ASN A 3 -6.41 24.82 5.23
CA ASN A 3 -7.41 25.53 4.46
C ASN A 3 -6.67 26.32 3.37
N LEU A 4 -6.88 25.93 2.11
CA LEU A 4 -6.23 26.58 0.99
C LEU A 4 -7.09 27.68 0.33
N ASP A 5 -8.34 27.86 0.75
CA ASP A 5 -9.27 28.81 0.12
C ASP A 5 -8.87 30.28 0.34
N GLU A 6 -8.08 30.54 1.38
CA GLU A 6 -7.60 31.89 1.72
C GLU A 6 -6.46 32.36 0.80
N TYR A 7 -5.77 31.45 0.12
CA TYR A 7 -4.67 31.76 -0.79
C TYR A 7 -5.20 32.03 -2.19
N LYS A 8 -5.19 33.30 -2.58
CA LYS A 8 -5.55 33.73 -3.94
C LYS A 8 -4.30 33.77 -4.80
N ILE A 9 -4.34 33.05 -5.91
CA ILE A 9 -3.25 33.03 -6.89
C ILE A 9 -3.60 33.99 -8.03
N ASP A 10 -2.75 35.00 -8.22
CA ASP A 10 -2.90 35.95 -9.30
C ASP A 10 -2.60 35.28 -10.66
N LYS A 11 -3.52 35.47 -11.61
CA LYS A 11 -3.44 34.90 -12.95
C LYS A 11 -3.19 35.98 -14.00
N ILE A 12 -2.25 35.71 -14.90
CA ILE A 12 -1.86 36.57 -16.00
C ILE A 12 -2.42 35.97 -17.30
N LYS A 13 -3.21 36.74 -18.05
CA LYS A 13 -3.75 36.31 -19.35
C LYS A 13 -2.78 36.65 -20.48
N ILE A 14 -2.33 35.64 -21.23
CA ILE A 14 -1.46 35.79 -22.39
C ILE A 14 -2.10 35.05 -23.56
N LYS A 15 -2.49 35.77 -24.62
CA LYS A 15 -3.11 35.21 -25.84
C LYS A 15 -4.33 34.30 -25.57
N GLY A 16 -5.10 34.60 -24.52
CA GLY A 16 -6.30 33.84 -24.15
C GLY A 16 -6.06 32.66 -23.21
N GLU A 17 -4.80 32.33 -22.90
CA GLU A 17 -4.45 31.34 -21.89
C GLU A 17 -4.05 32.02 -20.56
N GLU A 18 -4.31 31.34 -19.44
CA GLU A 18 -3.96 31.83 -18.10
C GLU A 18 -2.62 31.25 -17.64
N PHE A 19 -1.80 32.09 -17.01
CA PHE A 19 -0.49 31.75 -16.47
C PHE A 19 -0.34 32.24 -15.02
N ILE A 20 0.49 31.55 -14.24
CA ILE A 20 0.89 31.95 -12.88
C ILE A 20 2.39 32.26 -12.89
N ASP A 21 2.79 33.37 -12.24
CA ASP A 21 4.20 33.67 -11.98
C ASP A 21 4.70 32.83 -10.79
N CYS A 22 5.30 31.68 -11.11
CA CYS A 22 5.81 30.75 -10.11
C CYS A 22 7.16 31.24 -9.58
N LYS A 23 7.15 31.91 -8.41
CA LYS A 23 8.34 32.51 -7.78
C LYS A 23 9.47 31.51 -7.55
N SER A 24 9.15 30.32 -7.05
CA SER A 24 10.13 29.26 -6.77
C SER A 24 10.82 28.76 -8.04
N ARG A 25 10.09 28.65 -9.15
CA ARG A 25 10.61 28.21 -10.46
C ARG A 25 11.11 29.36 -11.35
N LYS A 26 10.87 30.62 -10.95
CA LYS A 26 11.24 31.85 -11.67
C LYS A 26 10.79 31.87 -13.13
N LYS A 27 9.57 31.38 -13.40
CA LYS A 27 8.97 31.36 -14.74
C LYS A 27 7.45 31.39 -14.69
N LEU A 28 6.84 31.82 -15.80
CA LEU A 28 5.39 31.70 -16.02
C LEU A 28 5.00 30.25 -16.30
N ILE A 29 3.99 29.76 -15.60
CA ILE A 29 3.47 28.39 -15.71
C ILE A 29 2.03 28.47 -16.19
N LYS A 30 1.67 27.63 -17.18
CA LYS A 30 0.29 27.54 -17.64
C LYS A 30 -0.60 27.05 -16.49
N VAL A 31 -1.74 27.72 -16.29
CA VAL A 31 -2.71 27.35 -15.27
C VAL A 31 -3.31 25.99 -15.59
N THR A 32 -3.24 25.10 -14.61
CA THR A 32 -4.04 23.87 -14.51
C THR A 32 -4.65 23.80 -13.12
N PRO A 33 -5.76 23.07 -12.91
CA PRO A 33 -6.35 22.92 -11.58
C PRO A 33 -5.36 22.35 -10.55
N GLU A 34 -4.51 21.40 -10.94
CA GLU A 34 -3.44 20.85 -10.11
C GLU A 34 -2.37 21.89 -9.77
N GLU A 35 -1.94 22.69 -10.76
CA GLU A 35 -0.95 23.75 -10.53
C GLU A 35 -1.48 24.84 -9.59
N GLU A 36 -2.77 25.17 -9.64
CA GLU A 36 -3.38 26.09 -8.68
C GLU A 36 -3.30 25.53 -7.25
N VAL A 37 -3.59 24.25 -7.06
CA VAL A 37 -3.43 23.58 -5.75
C VAL A 37 -1.97 23.66 -5.31
N ARG A 38 -1.02 23.28 -6.18
CA ARG A 38 0.42 23.32 -5.89
C ARG A 38 0.90 24.70 -5.45
N GLN A 39 0.46 25.77 -6.12
CA GLN A 39 0.81 27.15 -5.73
C GLN A 39 0.23 27.54 -4.37
N LYS A 40 -1.01 27.17 -4.07
CA LYS A 40 -1.62 27.42 -2.76
C LYS A 40 -0.90 26.65 -1.63
N VAL A 41 -0.46 25.42 -1.90
CA VAL A 41 0.34 24.62 -0.94
C VAL A 41 1.68 25.30 -0.66
N ILE A 42 2.36 25.85 -1.66
CA ILE A 42 3.62 26.60 -1.46
C ILE A 42 3.39 27.80 -0.54
N GLU A 43 2.32 28.58 -0.76
CA GLU A 43 2.00 29.71 0.11
C GLU A 43 1.71 29.27 1.55
N PHE A 44 0.95 28.19 1.72
CA PHE A 44 0.66 27.59 3.02
C PHE A 44 1.94 27.16 3.75
N LEU A 45 2.87 26.48 3.05
CA LEU A 45 4.13 26.04 3.64
C LEU A 45 4.99 27.22 4.12
N GLN A 46 5.03 28.31 3.35
CA GLN A 46 5.82 29.48 3.69
C GLN A 46 5.20 30.33 4.80
N LYS A 47 3.89 30.60 4.72
CA LYS A 47 3.18 31.53 5.63
C LYS A 47 2.78 30.86 6.94
N GLU A 48 2.25 29.65 6.87
CA GLU A 48 1.76 28.94 8.04
C GLU A 48 2.82 27.99 8.59
N ILE A 49 3.41 27.13 7.77
CA ILE A 49 4.37 26.12 8.27
C ILE A 49 5.75 26.73 8.55
N ASN A 50 6.00 27.97 8.09
CA ASN A 50 7.26 28.71 8.24
C ASN A 50 8.45 28.02 7.56
N VAL A 51 8.22 27.35 6.43
CA VAL A 51 9.29 26.79 5.61
C VAL A 51 10.06 27.93 4.92
N PRO A 52 11.38 28.06 5.14
CA PRO A 52 12.17 29.08 4.44
C PRO A 52 12.18 28.83 2.93
N GLU A 53 12.08 29.89 2.12
CA GLU A 53 12.09 29.78 0.65
C GLU A 53 13.30 29.01 0.12
N LYS A 54 14.49 29.19 0.73
CA LYS A 54 15.72 28.47 0.35
C LYS A 54 15.66 26.96 0.57
N MET A 55 14.74 26.49 1.43
CA MET A 55 14.55 25.09 1.79
C MET A 55 13.38 24.44 1.06
N LEU A 56 12.77 25.11 0.08
CA LEU A 56 11.65 24.59 -0.70
C LEU A 56 12.01 24.56 -2.18
N GLU A 57 11.85 23.41 -2.83
CA GLU A 57 11.96 23.26 -4.28
C GLU A 57 10.68 22.68 -4.87
N VAL A 58 10.38 23.03 -6.12
CA VAL A 58 9.14 22.68 -6.82
C VAL A 58 9.50 22.03 -8.14
N GLU A 59 8.79 20.95 -8.52
CA GLU A 59 9.19 20.06 -9.62
C GLU A 59 10.62 19.55 -9.46
N PHE A 60 10.97 19.10 -8.26
CA PHE A 60 12.31 18.65 -7.94
C PHE A 60 12.65 17.39 -8.76
N PRO A 61 13.62 17.44 -9.69
CA PRO A 61 13.93 16.29 -10.51
C PRO A 61 14.70 15.26 -9.68
N LEU A 62 14.15 14.05 -9.57
CA LEU A 62 14.76 12.96 -8.82
C LEU A 62 16.12 12.54 -9.39
N SER A 63 16.38 12.87 -10.66
CA SER A 63 17.68 12.72 -11.31
C SER A 63 18.85 13.39 -10.59
N ARG A 64 18.57 14.34 -9.67
CA ARG A 64 19.59 15.01 -8.84
C ARG A 64 20.09 14.15 -7.68
N ILE A 65 19.32 13.14 -7.28
CA ILE A 65 19.67 12.18 -6.23
C ILE A 65 20.06 10.85 -6.88
N GLU A 66 19.24 10.37 -7.82
CA GLU A 66 19.46 9.12 -8.54
C GLU A 66 19.60 9.34 -10.06
N SER A 67 20.82 9.16 -10.59
CA SER A 67 21.10 9.42 -12.01
C SER A 67 20.23 8.57 -12.96
N GLY A 68 19.59 9.22 -13.93
CA GLY A 68 18.75 8.56 -14.94
C GLY A 68 17.26 8.51 -14.58
N ASN A 69 16.89 8.83 -13.34
CA ASN A 69 15.49 8.93 -12.93
C ASN A 69 14.79 10.07 -13.69
N LYS A 70 13.59 9.81 -14.23
CA LYS A 70 12.84 10.77 -15.06
C LYS A 70 11.72 11.48 -14.30
N LEU A 71 11.44 11.05 -13.07
CA LEU A 71 10.35 11.57 -12.26
C LEU A 71 10.72 12.92 -11.64
N ARG A 72 9.69 13.64 -11.23
CA ARG A 72 9.81 14.91 -10.52
C ARG A 72 8.84 14.90 -9.35
N ALA A 73 9.36 15.20 -8.17
CA ALA A 73 8.51 15.43 -7.02
C ALA A 73 7.93 16.83 -7.08
N ASP A 74 6.64 16.95 -6.80
CA ASP A 74 5.88 18.19 -6.88
C ASP A 74 6.46 19.29 -6.00
N ILE A 75 6.61 19.02 -4.70
CA ILE A 75 7.22 19.92 -3.73
C ILE A 75 8.15 19.10 -2.83
N VAL A 76 9.39 19.55 -2.65
CA VAL A 76 10.34 19.00 -1.68
C VAL A 76 10.79 20.10 -0.73
N VAL A 77 10.62 19.85 0.56
CA VAL A 77 11.17 20.66 1.65
C VAL A 77 12.40 19.96 2.20
N PHE A 78 13.47 20.72 2.41
CA PHE A 78 14.75 20.23 2.89
C PHE A 78 15.02 20.68 4.32
N GLU A 79 15.81 19.89 5.04
CA GLU A 79 16.55 20.32 6.22
C GLU A 79 18.04 20.49 5.89
N GLU A 80 18.78 21.06 6.84
CA GLU A 80 20.24 21.20 6.74
C GLU A 80 20.91 20.25 7.73
N ILE A 81 21.61 19.24 7.21
CA ILE A 81 22.42 18.29 7.97
C ILE A 81 23.85 18.40 7.46
N ASP A 82 24.81 18.66 8.35
CA ASP A 82 26.23 18.80 8.00
C ASP A 82 26.51 19.77 6.83
N ASN A 83 25.81 20.91 6.82
CA ASN A 83 25.84 21.93 5.75
C ASN A 83 25.39 21.41 4.37
N LYS A 84 24.63 20.33 4.32
CA LYS A 84 24.02 19.79 3.10
C LYS A 84 22.50 19.75 3.25
N LYS A 85 21.81 19.93 2.13
CA LYS A 85 20.36 19.74 2.05
C LYS A 85 20.04 18.25 2.11
N ALA A 86 19.22 17.85 3.07
CA ALA A 86 18.62 16.51 3.14
C ALA A 86 17.09 16.64 3.00
N PRO A 87 16.40 15.78 2.21
CA PRO A 87 14.95 15.81 2.11
C PRO A 87 14.29 15.63 3.48
N LEU A 88 13.38 16.54 3.84
CA LEU A 88 12.64 16.51 5.10
C LEU A 88 11.19 16.11 4.87
N LEU A 89 10.54 16.75 3.89
CA LEU A 89 9.15 16.52 3.54
C LEU A 89 9.00 16.53 2.02
N VAL A 90 8.30 15.53 1.47
CA VAL A 90 7.85 15.54 0.07
C VAL A 90 6.33 15.63 0.02
N ILE A 91 5.80 16.40 -0.94
CA ILE A 91 4.36 16.56 -1.14
C ILE A 91 3.98 16.31 -2.59
N GLU A 92 3.01 15.42 -2.83
CA GLU A 92 2.33 15.22 -4.12
C GLU A 92 1.02 16.01 -4.16
N CYS A 93 0.81 16.85 -5.19
CA CYS A 93 -0.39 17.66 -5.35
C CYS A 93 -1.26 17.11 -6.49
N LYS A 94 -2.57 17.06 -6.27
CA LYS A 94 -3.57 16.70 -7.29
C LYS A 94 -4.58 17.82 -7.49
N GLU A 95 -5.29 17.79 -8.61
CA GLU A 95 -6.43 18.68 -8.80
C GLU A 95 -7.62 18.32 -7.89
N PRO A 96 -8.50 19.28 -7.54
CA PRO A 96 -9.51 19.08 -6.48
C PRO A 96 -10.50 17.92 -6.68
N LYS A 97 -10.77 17.54 -7.94
CA LYS A 97 -11.69 16.45 -8.25
C LYS A 97 -11.06 15.06 -8.14
N ILE A 98 -9.72 14.97 -8.05
CA ILE A 98 -9.03 13.69 -7.93
C ILE A 98 -8.99 13.30 -6.45
N PRO A 99 -9.53 12.13 -6.08
CA PRO A 99 -9.46 11.64 -4.71
C PRO A 99 -8.03 11.25 -4.35
N LEU A 100 -7.65 11.46 -3.08
CA LEU A 100 -6.38 10.99 -2.50
C LEU A 100 -6.41 9.47 -2.27
N CYS A 101 -6.45 8.73 -3.36
CA CYS A 101 -6.51 7.28 -3.40
C CYS A 101 -5.10 6.64 -3.37
N ASN A 102 -5.06 5.31 -3.39
CA ASN A 102 -3.81 4.53 -3.32
C ASN A 102 -2.83 4.89 -4.46
N GLY A 103 -3.33 5.16 -5.66
CA GLY A 103 -2.51 5.59 -6.79
C GLY A 103 -1.65 6.83 -6.51
N VAL A 104 -2.26 7.84 -5.89
CA VAL A 104 -1.56 9.08 -5.50
C VAL A 104 -0.55 8.79 -4.40
N TYR A 105 -0.92 7.95 -3.44
CA TYR A 105 -0.02 7.53 -2.37
C TYR A 105 1.23 6.81 -2.89
N GLU A 106 1.10 6.04 -3.96
CA GLU A 106 2.22 5.26 -4.47
C GLU A 106 3.14 6.07 -5.38
N GLN A 107 2.61 7.10 -6.06
CA GLN A 107 3.46 8.14 -6.65
C GLN A 107 4.31 8.83 -5.58
N LEU A 108 3.70 9.15 -4.43
CA LEU A 108 4.42 9.69 -3.28
C LEU A 108 5.50 8.72 -2.75
N ARG A 109 5.25 7.41 -2.84
CA ARG A 109 6.24 6.38 -2.45
C ARG A 109 7.38 6.19 -3.43
N GLU A 110 7.14 6.30 -4.73
CA GLU A 110 8.24 6.33 -5.71
C GLU A 110 9.20 7.50 -5.43
N TYR A 111 8.70 8.60 -4.85
CA TYR A 111 9.57 9.68 -4.39
C TYR A 111 10.27 9.34 -3.08
N ASP A 112 9.56 8.72 -2.13
CA ASP A 112 10.09 8.27 -0.83
C ASP A 112 11.29 7.34 -1.00
N GLU A 113 11.21 6.34 -1.90
CA GLU A 113 12.30 5.39 -2.18
C GLU A 113 13.58 6.07 -2.67
N VAL A 114 13.48 7.21 -3.34
CA VAL A 114 14.64 7.94 -3.90
C VAL A 114 15.12 9.05 -2.95
N LEU A 115 14.20 9.73 -2.28
CA LEU A 115 14.49 10.91 -1.46
C LEU A 115 14.73 10.58 0.02
N GLU A 116 14.19 9.45 0.50
CA GLU A 116 14.20 9.03 1.91
C GLU A 116 13.82 10.15 2.91
N PRO A 117 12.71 10.90 2.69
CA PRO A 117 12.30 11.97 3.58
C PRO A 117 11.72 11.46 4.89
N LYS A 118 11.83 12.25 5.97
CA LYS A 118 11.20 11.92 7.27
C LYS A 118 9.67 12.00 7.25
N TYR A 119 9.12 12.81 6.35
CA TYR A 119 7.68 13.07 6.23
C TYR A 119 7.26 12.98 4.76
N ILE A 120 6.07 12.42 4.53
CA ILE A 120 5.46 12.37 3.20
C ILE A 120 4.03 12.92 3.30
N ALA A 121 3.59 13.66 2.28
CA ALA A 121 2.22 14.16 2.22
C ALA A 121 1.63 14.13 0.81
N MET A 122 0.31 14.07 0.71
CA MET A 122 -0.42 14.27 -0.54
C MET A 122 -1.66 15.12 -0.31
N THR A 123 -2.04 15.93 -1.29
CA THR A 123 -3.22 16.82 -1.19
C THR A 123 -3.86 17.10 -2.54
N ASN A 124 -5.19 17.17 -2.58
CA ASN A 124 -5.96 17.67 -3.72
C ASN A 124 -6.42 19.12 -3.50
N GLY A 125 -5.90 19.77 -2.46
CA GLY A 125 -6.25 21.13 -2.05
C GLY A 125 -7.52 21.26 -1.21
N ILE A 126 -8.30 20.19 -1.07
CA ILE A 126 -9.44 20.09 -0.15
C ILE A 126 -9.01 19.28 1.07
N ASP A 127 -8.52 18.07 0.80
CA ASP A 127 -8.03 17.15 1.81
C ASP A 127 -6.49 17.14 1.82
N ILE A 128 -5.93 16.80 2.96
CA ILE A 128 -4.50 16.52 3.09
C ILE A 128 -4.28 15.24 3.87
N TYR A 129 -3.37 14.43 3.36
CA TYR A 129 -2.84 13.27 4.02
C TYR A 129 -1.36 13.51 4.34
N ILE A 130 -0.94 13.19 5.57
CA ILE A 130 0.46 13.29 5.96
C ILE A 130 0.84 12.13 6.88
N GLU A 131 2.02 11.58 6.61
CA GLU A 131 2.66 10.58 7.43
C GLU A 131 4.08 10.98 7.82
N LYS A 132 4.55 10.37 8.89
CA LYS A 132 5.92 10.39 9.36
C LYS A 132 6.46 8.97 9.35
N TYR A 133 7.66 8.78 8.80
CA TYR A 133 8.34 7.49 8.85
C TYR A 133 8.88 7.23 10.26
N LYS A 134 8.61 6.04 10.79
CA LYS A 134 9.14 5.55 12.08
C LYS A 134 10.13 4.42 11.83
N GLU A 135 11.42 4.75 11.94
CA GLU A 135 12.54 3.85 11.65
C GLU A 135 12.48 2.53 12.44
N ASP A 136 12.20 2.58 13.75
CA ASP A 136 12.26 1.41 14.64
C ASP A 136 11.31 0.27 14.22
N ASP A 137 10.14 0.61 13.69
CA ASP A 137 9.10 -0.35 13.32
C ASP A 137 8.99 -0.54 11.80
N ASN A 138 9.71 0.28 11.02
CA ASN A 138 9.58 0.40 9.57
C ASN A 138 8.10 0.61 9.17
N GLU A 139 7.49 1.61 9.81
CA GLU A 139 6.07 1.93 9.69
C GLU A 139 5.88 3.43 9.42
N PHE A 140 4.81 3.75 8.69
CA PHE A 140 4.37 5.12 8.49
C PHE A 140 3.23 5.44 9.46
N LEU A 141 3.41 6.50 10.25
CA LEU A 141 2.42 6.97 11.21
C LEU A 141 1.74 8.23 10.69
N LYS A 142 0.41 8.20 10.68
CA LYS A 142 -0.39 9.36 10.26
C LYS A 142 -0.24 10.51 11.26
N LEU A 143 -0.18 11.73 10.75
CA LEU A 143 -0.22 12.94 11.56
C LEU A 143 -1.56 13.66 11.40
N GLU A 144 -2.00 14.35 12.45
CA GLU A 144 -3.23 15.17 12.40
C GLU A 144 -3.12 16.33 11.41
N LYS A 145 -1.90 16.88 11.26
CA LYS A 145 -1.58 18.04 10.41
C LYS A 145 -0.10 18.10 10.13
N ILE A 146 0.30 18.88 9.13
CA ILE A 146 1.72 19.20 8.91
C ILE A 146 2.27 19.94 10.14
N PRO A 147 3.33 19.42 10.80
CA PRO A 147 3.99 20.13 11.89
C PRO A 147 4.67 21.40 11.38
N LYS A 148 4.93 22.38 12.25
CA LYS A 148 5.75 23.55 11.85
C LYS A 148 7.13 23.07 11.41
N TYR A 149 7.79 23.81 10.53
CA TYR A 149 9.12 23.46 10.04
C TYR A 149 10.12 23.17 11.18
N SER A 150 10.13 23.99 12.23
CA SER A 150 10.96 23.76 13.42
C SER A 150 10.63 22.47 14.18
N ASP A 151 9.37 22.06 14.21
CA ASP A 151 8.95 20.84 14.89
C ASP A 151 9.35 19.61 14.09
N MET A 152 9.22 19.65 12.76
CA MET A 152 9.70 18.59 11.88
C MET A 152 11.21 18.36 12.05
N LEU A 153 12.02 19.42 12.15
CA LEU A 153 13.47 19.34 12.41
C LEU A 153 13.79 18.68 13.77
N LEU A 154 12.97 18.93 14.78
CA LEU A 154 13.13 18.36 16.12
C LEU A 154 12.46 16.98 16.27
N ASN A 155 11.93 16.44 15.17
CA ASN A 155 11.16 15.21 15.13
C ASN A 155 9.91 15.22 16.05
N LYS A 156 9.32 16.40 16.25
CA LYS A 156 8.16 16.64 17.11
C LYS A 156 6.87 16.65 16.29
N GLY A 157 5.85 15.97 16.79
CA GLY A 157 4.52 15.94 16.22
C GLY A 157 3.62 15.04 17.05
N GLN A 158 2.30 15.24 16.97
CA GLN A 158 1.36 14.27 17.51
C GLN A 158 1.17 13.18 16.45
N GLU A 159 1.87 12.06 16.67
CA GLU A 159 1.68 10.82 15.92
C GLU A 159 0.36 10.18 16.31
N ILE A 160 -0.38 9.74 15.32
CA ILE A 160 -1.63 9.03 15.51
C ILE A 160 -1.50 7.71 14.76
N ILE A 161 -1.55 6.62 15.51
CA ILE A 161 -1.83 5.31 14.93
C ILE A 161 -3.33 5.32 14.62
N GLU A 162 -3.68 5.73 13.40
CA GLU A 162 -5.05 5.71 12.92
C GLU A 162 -5.18 4.61 11.88
N GLU A 163 -6.28 3.86 11.97
CA GLU A 163 -6.69 2.99 10.88
C GLU A 163 -6.89 3.82 9.60
N GLN A 164 -6.29 3.35 8.52
CA GLN A 164 -6.49 3.89 7.19
C GLN A 164 -7.85 3.46 6.65
N LYS A 165 -8.73 4.45 6.41
CA LYS A 165 -10.01 4.19 5.78
C LYS A 165 -9.79 3.94 4.29
N TRP A 166 -10.21 2.78 3.81
CA TRP A 166 -10.23 2.50 2.38
C TRP A 166 -11.32 3.32 1.70
N ILE A 167 -10.93 4.17 0.75
CA ILE A 167 -11.85 4.98 -0.05
C ILE A 167 -12.05 4.26 -1.39
N ARG A 168 -13.29 3.83 -1.65
CA ARG A 168 -13.68 3.20 -2.90
C ARG A 168 -14.06 4.23 -3.94
N CYS A 169 -13.83 3.90 -5.20
CA CYS A 169 -14.41 4.62 -6.33
C CYS A 169 -15.94 4.47 -6.34
N ASN A 170 -16.63 5.47 -6.90
CA ASN A 170 -18.08 5.50 -7.05
C ASN A 170 -18.55 4.55 -8.18
N GLU A 171 -19.88 4.36 -8.35
CA GLU A 171 -20.37 3.44 -9.41
C GLU A 171 -19.92 3.84 -10.81
N GLU A 172 -19.93 5.15 -11.09
CA GLU A 172 -19.67 5.70 -12.42
C GLU A 172 -18.22 5.49 -12.83
N ASP A 173 -17.30 5.51 -11.86
CA ASP A 173 -15.86 5.36 -12.04
C ASP A 173 -15.48 4.00 -12.62
N TYR A 174 -16.28 2.93 -12.38
CA TYR A 174 -16.02 1.61 -12.96
C TYR A 174 -16.19 1.56 -14.49
N ASN A 175 -16.71 2.63 -15.11
CA ASN A 175 -16.76 2.77 -16.56
C ASN A 175 -15.51 3.42 -17.16
N ASP A 176 -14.62 3.95 -16.32
CA ASP A 176 -13.36 4.58 -16.73
C ASP A 176 -12.18 3.73 -16.24
N ILE A 177 -11.72 2.83 -17.10
CA ILE A 177 -10.62 1.93 -16.78
C ILE A 177 -9.28 2.68 -16.60
N GLU A 178 -9.09 3.82 -17.28
CA GLU A 178 -7.84 4.58 -17.18
C GLU A 178 -7.77 5.26 -15.81
N PHE A 179 -8.87 5.90 -15.39
CA PHE A 179 -9.01 6.43 -14.02
C PHE A 179 -8.84 5.35 -12.96
N LEU A 180 -9.48 4.20 -13.11
CA LEU A 180 -9.33 3.08 -12.18
C LEU A 180 -7.88 2.56 -12.11
N LEU A 181 -7.18 2.49 -13.24
CA LEU A 181 -5.79 2.06 -13.26
C LEU A 181 -4.88 3.07 -12.54
N GLU A 182 -5.17 4.36 -12.66
CA GLU A 182 -4.49 5.39 -11.88
C GLU A 182 -4.77 5.19 -10.38
N CYS A 183 -6.03 5.04 -9.97
CA CYS A 183 -6.41 4.94 -8.56
C CYS A 183 -5.91 3.67 -7.84
N TYR A 184 -5.79 2.55 -8.56
CA TYR A 184 -5.40 1.25 -8.01
C TYR A 184 -3.96 0.87 -8.37
N TYR A 185 -3.18 1.76 -8.98
CA TYR A 185 -1.74 1.59 -9.08
C TYR A 185 -1.11 1.60 -7.67
N PRO A 186 -0.07 0.79 -7.40
CA PRO A 186 0.49 -0.30 -8.19
C PRO A 186 -0.17 -1.64 -7.83
N LEU A 187 -1.25 -1.65 -7.05
CA LEU A 187 -1.98 -2.86 -6.63
C LEU A 187 -2.35 -3.75 -7.84
N ILE A 188 -2.67 -3.10 -8.97
CA ILE A 188 -2.92 -3.72 -10.26
C ILE A 188 -1.88 -3.22 -11.26
N THR A 189 -1.26 -4.15 -11.98
CA THR A 189 -0.27 -3.86 -13.02
C THR A 189 -0.78 -4.24 -14.41
N GLU A 190 -0.05 -3.81 -15.43
CA GLU A 190 -0.30 -4.14 -16.83
C GLU A 190 -0.38 -5.66 -17.13
N HIS A 191 0.17 -6.50 -16.25
CA HIS A 191 0.18 -7.95 -16.44
C HIS A 191 -1.17 -8.64 -16.14
N ILE A 192 -2.10 -7.91 -15.55
CA ILE A 192 -3.48 -8.37 -15.34
C ILE A 192 -4.25 -8.16 -16.65
N ASP A 193 -5.00 -9.16 -17.09
CA ASP A 193 -5.79 -9.06 -18.31
C ASP A 193 -6.88 -7.98 -18.20
N ASP A 194 -7.01 -7.14 -19.23
CA ASP A 194 -7.95 -6.02 -19.23
C ASP A 194 -9.38 -6.43 -18.92
N LYS A 195 -9.81 -7.64 -19.32
CA LYS A 195 -11.18 -8.13 -19.07
C LYS A 195 -11.41 -8.55 -17.62
N GLU A 196 -10.34 -8.68 -16.82
CA GLU A 196 -10.39 -9.13 -15.43
C GLU A 196 -10.04 -8.01 -14.44
N LYS A 197 -9.41 -6.92 -14.91
CA LYS A 197 -9.01 -5.77 -14.07
C LYS A 197 -10.16 -5.27 -13.19
N ILE A 198 -11.32 -5.01 -13.77
CA ILE A 198 -12.49 -4.51 -13.02
C ILE A 198 -12.90 -5.46 -11.89
N GLU A 199 -12.86 -6.77 -12.10
CA GLU A 199 -13.29 -7.73 -11.08
C GLU A 199 -12.22 -7.96 -10.01
N ILE A 200 -10.94 -7.79 -10.36
CA ILE A 200 -9.85 -7.74 -9.39
C ILE A 200 -9.93 -6.46 -8.55
N ILE A 201 -10.26 -5.31 -9.15
CA ILE A 201 -10.51 -4.05 -8.43
C ILE A 201 -11.60 -4.25 -7.38
N LYS A 202 -12.75 -4.82 -7.76
CA LYS A 202 -13.83 -5.12 -6.80
C LYS A 202 -13.40 -6.09 -5.71
N PHE A 203 -12.55 -7.06 -6.04
CA PHE A 203 -11.95 -7.95 -5.03
C PHE A 203 -11.05 -7.18 -4.05
N ILE A 204 -10.19 -6.30 -4.54
CA ILE A 204 -9.32 -5.43 -3.72
C ILE A 204 -10.17 -4.53 -2.83
N ASP A 205 -11.21 -3.90 -3.39
CA ASP A 205 -12.15 -3.09 -2.63
C ASP A 205 -12.79 -3.89 -1.51
N SER A 206 -13.19 -5.13 -1.79
CA SER A 206 -13.78 -6.01 -0.78
C SER A 206 -12.78 -6.40 0.30
N LEU A 207 -11.51 -6.59 -0.07
CA LEU A 207 -10.42 -6.94 0.85
C LEU A 207 -10.17 -5.82 1.87
N TYR A 208 -10.08 -4.58 1.39
CA TYR A 208 -9.80 -3.41 2.23
C TYR A 208 -11.06 -2.75 2.81
N ASP A 209 -12.27 -3.18 2.43
CA ASP A 209 -13.51 -2.71 3.03
C ASP A 209 -13.64 -3.23 4.48
N THR A 210 -13.46 -2.30 5.41
CA THR A 210 -13.54 -2.54 6.85
C THR A 210 -14.90 -2.18 7.45
N SER A 211 -15.90 -1.84 6.62
CA SER A 211 -17.28 -1.62 7.09
C SER A 211 -17.93 -2.90 7.63
N VAL A 212 -17.47 -4.06 7.18
CA VAL A 212 -17.81 -5.37 7.73
C VAL A 212 -16.54 -6.05 8.24
N ARG A 213 -16.45 -6.16 9.56
CA ARG A 213 -15.32 -6.74 10.28
C ARG A 213 -15.43 -8.24 10.43
N LEU A 214 -14.30 -8.95 10.25
CA LEU A 214 -14.18 -10.36 10.56
C LEU A 214 -13.57 -10.53 11.95
N GLU A 215 -14.40 -10.39 12.98
CA GLU A 215 -13.97 -10.48 14.38
C GLU A 215 -14.73 -11.58 15.10
N ASN A 216 -14.09 -12.12 16.13
CA ASN A 216 -14.67 -13.16 16.99
C ASN A 216 -15.26 -14.32 16.17
N CYS A 217 -14.51 -14.78 15.18
CA CYS A 217 -14.98 -15.82 14.26
C CYS A 217 -13.88 -16.82 13.91
N GLY A 218 -14.29 -18.07 13.71
CA GLY A 218 -13.38 -19.16 13.36
C GLY A 218 -13.81 -20.48 13.96
N ASN A 219 -12.83 -21.32 14.31
CA ASN A 219 -13.00 -22.62 14.95
C ASN A 219 -11.90 -22.83 16.01
N ASP A 220 -11.89 -24.00 16.66
CA ASP A 220 -10.94 -24.30 17.75
C ASP A 220 -9.47 -24.28 17.31
N LEU A 221 -9.19 -24.49 16.02
CA LEU A 221 -7.83 -24.47 15.48
C LEU A 221 -7.39 -23.07 15.08
N LEU A 222 -8.25 -22.33 14.39
CA LEU A 222 -7.97 -20.96 13.91
C LEU A 222 -9.14 -20.05 14.24
N TYR A 223 -8.85 -19.00 15.01
CA TYR A 223 -9.82 -18.03 15.48
C TYR A 223 -9.30 -16.62 15.25
N ILE A 224 -10.05 -15.83 14.50
CA ILE A 224 -9.77 -14.41 14.31
C ILE A 224 -10.40 -13.67 15.51
N GLU A 225 -9.55 -13.22 16.42
CA GLU A 225 -10.01 -12.45 17.58
C GLU A 225 -10.42 -11.04 17.16
N LYS A 226 -9.58 -10.40 16.35
CA LYS A 226 -9.76 -8.99 15.99
C LYS A 226 -9.33 -8.69 14.56
N ASP A 227 -10.03 -7.76 13.93
CA ASP A 227 -9.78 -7.22 12.60
C ASP A 227 -9.43 -5.75 12.81
N ASN A 228 -8.13 -5.49 12.99
CA ASN A 228 -7.60 -4.18 13.31
C ASN A 228 -7.64 -3.21 12.13
N GLY A 229 -8.21 -3.62 10.99
CA GLY A 229 -8.35 -2.78 9.81
C GLY A 229 -7.08 -2.52 9.07
N ASN A 230 -7.11 -1.46 8.28
CA ASN A 230 -6.04 -1.22 7.35
C ASN A 230 -4.98 -0.34 8.01
N LEU A 231 -3.73 -0.79 7.94
CA LEU A 231 -2.56 -0.04 8.40
C LEU A 231 -1.47 -0.18 7.35
N ASN A 232 -0.68 0.89 7.20
CA ASN A 232 0.53 0.81 6.41
C ASN A 232 1.58 -0.01 7.16
N LYS A 233 2.14 -1.01 6.48
CA LYS A 233 3.17 -1.90 7.00
C LYS A 233 4.29 -2.05 5.96
N SER A 234 5.51 -2.24 6.45
CA SER A 234 6.62 -2.75 5.65
C SER A 234 6.87 -4.22 5.95
N PHE A 235 7.05 -5.01 4.89
CA PHE A 235 7.58 -6.38 4.97
C PHE A 235 8.71 -6.54 3.95
N GLY A 236 9.95 -6.29 4.38
CA GLY A 236 11.14 -6.35 3.55
C GLY A 236 12.38 -6.85 4.29
N ASN A 237 13.48 -6.94 3.55
CA ASN A 237 14.77 -7.33 4.10
C ASN A 237 15.57 -6.07 4.48
N SER A 238 16.63 -6.22 5.29
CA SER A 238 17.51 -5.13 5.74
C SER A 238 18.26 -4.37 4.61
N SER A 239 18.06 -4.77 3.35
CA SER A 239 18.66 -4.18 2.15
C SER A 239 17.74 -3.18 1.42
N GLY A 240 16.55 -2.88 1.96
CA GLY A 240 15.61 -1.90 1.38
C GLY A 240 14.56 -2.51 0.43
N ASP A 241 14.83 -3.69 -0.14
CA ASP A 241 13.84 -4.43 -0.93
C ASP A 241 12.73 -5.01 -0.04
N GLY A 242 11.49 -4.58 -0.25
CA GLY A 242 10.36 -4.98 0.58
C GLY A 242 8.99 -4.68 -0.02
N TRP A 243 7.97 -5.36 0.49
CA TRP A 243 6.58 -5.07 0.18
C TRP A 243 6.02 -4.12 1.21
N ASN A 244 6.19 -2.85 0.94
CA ASN A 244 5.61 -1.79 1.74
C ASN A 244 4.18 -1.56 1.26
N GLY A 245 3.29 -1.03 2.09
CA GLY A 245 1.99 -0.51 1.64
C GLY A 245 0.87 -0.80 2.63
N LEU A 246 -0.36 -0.69 2.14
CA LEU A 246 -1.55 -0.90 2.92
C LEU A 246 -1.83 -2.39 3.14
N TYR A 247 -2.01 -2.81 4.39
CA TYR A 247 -2.41 -4.17 4.75
C TYR A 247 -3.63 -4.13 5.66
N ARG A 248 -4.58 -5.06 5.47
CA ARG A 248 -5.61 -5.36 6.47
C ARG A 248 -5.06 -6.32 7.50
N ILE A 249 -5.15 -5.93 8.77
CA ILE A 249 -4.45 -6.56 9.88
C ILE A 249 -5.44 -7.36 10.74
N PHE A 250 -5.08 -8.60 11.04
CA PHE A 250 -5.86 -9.50 11.88
C PHE A 250 -5.03 -9.98 13.07
N LEU A 251 -5.62 -9.97 14.27
CA LEU A 251 -5.10 -10.73 15.41
C LEU A 251 -5.75 -12.11 15.39
N VAL A 252 -4.92 -13.13 15.20
CA VAL A 252 -5.36 -14.51 14.99
C VAL A 252 -4.76 -15.40 16.06
N LYS A 253 -5.63 -16.14 16.76
CA LYS A 253 -5.23 -17.29 17.56
C LYS A 253 -5.17 -18.52 16.64
N TYR A 254 -4.01 -19.17 16.58
CA TYR A 254 -3.85 -20.43 15.88
C TYR A 254 -3.19 -21.45 16.81
N LYS A 255 -3.91 -22.56 17.05
CA LYS A 255 -3.60 -23.49 18.16
C LYS A 255 -3.54 -22.71 19.48
N GLU A 256 -2.40 -22.70 20.18
CA GLU A 256 -2.20 -21.98 21.44
C GLU A 256 -1.43 -20.66 21.30
N ASN A 257 -1.07 -20.28 20.07
CA ASN A 257 -0.25 -19.09 19.80
C ASN A 257 -1.09 -17.98 19.17
N TYR A 258 -0.61 -16.74 19.36
CA TYR A 258 -1.17 -15.55 18.72
C TYR A 258 -0.23 -15.03 17.64
N TYR A 259 -0.84 -14.64 16.53
CA TYR A 259 -0.17 -14.10 15.36
C TYR A 259 -0.86 -12.82 14.94
N THR A 260 -0.06 -11.84 14.51
CA THR A 260 -0.56 -10.74 13.68
C THR A 260 -0.44 -11.15 12.22
N ILE A 261 -1.56 -11.21 11.51
CA ILE A 261 -1.63 -11.58 10.11
C ILE A 261 -1.97 -10.34 9.29
N SER A 262 -1.12 -10.02 8.32
CA SER A 262 -1.22 -8.83 7.48
C SER A 262 -1.52 -9.24 6.05
N LEU A 263 -2.69 -8.87 5.54
CA LEU A 263 -3.12 -9.16 4.17
C LEU A 263 -3.03 -7.91 3.31
N GLY A 264 -2.23 -7.95 2.26
CA GLY A 264 -2.02 -6.82 1.34
C GLY A 264 -2.17 -7.24 -0.11
N VAL A 265 -2.31 -6.25 -0.99
CA VAL A 265 -2.18 -6.41 -2.44
C VAL A 265 -1.13 -5.43 -2.91
N ASN A 266 -0.19 -5.87 -3.74
CA ASN A 266 0.79 -4.98 -4.36
C ASN A 266 1.34 -5.62 -5.63
N LEU A 267 1.59 -4.84 -6.68
CA LEU A 267 2.09 -5.27 -7.99
C LEU A 267 1.36 -6.48 -8.59
N GLY A 268 0.06 -6.61 -8.34
CA GLY A 268 -0.74 -7.76 -8.75
C GLY A 268 -0.49 -9.05 -7.96
N TYR A 269 0.07 -8.96 -6.76
CA TYR A 269 0.21 -10.07 -5.81
C TYR A 269 -0.68 -9.84 -4.61
N ILE A 270 -1.35 -10.89 -4.13
CA ILE A 270 -1.85 -10.96 -2.77
C ILE A 270 -0.68 -11.38 -1.87
N LEU A 271 -0.45 -10.61 -0.83
CA LEU A 271 0.65 -10.76 0.12
C LEU A 271 0.09 -11.16 1.48
N VAL A 272 0.73 -12.13 2.12
CA VAL A 272 0.39 -12.57 3.49
C VAL A 272 1.64 -12.48 4.35
N GLY A 273 1.70 -11.43 5.15
CA GLY A 273 2.67 -11.27 6.22
C GLY A 273 2.21 -11.97 7.49
N ILE A 274 3.13 -12.64 8.18
CA ILE A 274 2.89 -13.26 9.48
C ILE A 274 3.92 -12.71 10.45
N GLU A 275 3.42 -12.28 11.61
CA GLU A 275 4.20 -11.72 12.70
C GLU A 275 3.83 -12.44 13.99
N ASP A 276 4.83 -12.95 14.71
CA ASP A 276 4.71 -13.36 16.12
C ASP A 276 5.70 -12.56 16.99
N ASN A 277 5.90 -12.96 18.24
CA ASN A 277 6.80 -12.26 19.17
C ASN A 277 8.29 -12.37 18.80
N THR A 278 8.64 -13.13 17.76
CA THR A 278 10.01 -13.50 17.41
C THR A 278 10.36 -13.26 15.95
N ILE A 279 9.41 -13.40 15.04
CA ILE A 279 9.64 -13.39 13.59
C ILE A 279 8.58 -12.54 12.90
N LYS A 280 9.01 -11.76 11.90
CA LYS A 280 8.19 -11.04 10.92
C LYS A 280 8.65 -11.44 9.52
N HIS A 281 7.77 -12.06 8.72
CA HIS A 281 8.11 -12.46 7.35
C HIS A 281 6.88 -12.57 6.44
N HIS A 282 7.13 -12.64 5.12
CA HIS A 282 6.10 -13.02 4.15
C HIS A 282 5.90 -14.53 4.12
N SER A 283 4.74 -14.98 4.58
CA SER A 283 4.39 -16.37 4.39
C SER A 283 4.07 -16.63 2.91
N LEU A 284 3.12 -15.93 2.30
CA LEU A 284 2.64 -16.21 0.94
C LEU A 284 2.65 -14.98 0.02
N GLN A 285 3.10 -15.18 -1.22
CA GLN A 285 2.96 -14.23 -2.32
C GLN A 285 2.20 -14.92 -3.45
N LEU A 286 0.93 -14.56 -3.64
CA LEU A 286 0.05 -15.16 -4.64
C LEU A 286 -0.19 -14.17 -5.79
N ARG A 287 0.43 -14.44 -6.94
CA ARG A 287 0.22 -13.63 -8.14
C ARG A 287 -1.21 -13.75 -8.64
N LEU A 288 -1.86 -12.63 -8.95
CA LEU A 288 -3.17 -12.55 -9.59
C LEU A 288 -3.00 -12.72 -11.11
N THR A 289 -3.52 -13.82 -11.63
CA THR A 289 -3.48 -14.18 -13.06
C THR A 289 -4.76 -14.93 -13.42
N LYS A 290 -5.06 -15.12 -14.70
CA LYS A 290 -6.16 -16.01 -15.17
C LYS A 290 -6.15 -17.42 -14.56
N SER A 291 -4.96 -17.90 -14.18
CA SER A 291 -4.77 -19.25 -13.64
C SER A 291 -5.00 -19.36 -12.13
N THR A 292 -4.82 -18.25 -11.42
CA THR A 292 -4.93 -18.16 -9.95
C THR A 292 -6.19 -17.43 -9.51
N PHE A 293 -6.72 -16.53 -10.33
CA PHE A 293 -8.00 -15.83 -10.19
C PHE A 293 -8.91 -16.22 -11.36
N LYS A 294 -9.42 -17.45 -11.30
CA LYS A 294 -10.05 -18.11 -12.45
C LYS A 294 -11.54 -17.78 -12.52
N LYS A 295 -11.99 -17.26 -13.67
CA LYS A 295 -13.43 -17.07 -13.93
C LYS A 295 -14.19 -18.40 -13.93
N ILE A 296 -15.31 -18.45 -13.22
CA ILE A 296 -16.26 -19.56 -13.18
C ILE A 296 -17.67 -19.06 -13.52
N LYS A 297 -18.64 -19.98 -13.65
CA LYS A 297 -20.00 -19.66 -14.11
C LYS A 297 -20.67 -18.52 -13.33
N ASN A 298 -20.47 -18.46 -12.01
CA ASN A 298 -21.13 -17.52 -11.10
C ASN A 298 -20.13 -16.63 -10.31
N GLY A 299 -18.96 -16.35 -10.88
CA GLY A 299 -17.96 -15.48 -10.25
C GLY A 299 -16.54 -15.92 -10.53
N TYR A 300 -15.69 -15.93 -9.50
CA TYR A 300 -14.27 -16.25 -9.60
C TYR A 300 -13.85 -17.27 -8.55
N GLN A 301 -12.83 -18.05 -8.85
CA GLN A 301 -12.22 -19.00 -7.92
C GLN A 301 -10.75 -18.62 -7.74
N VAL A 302 -10.32 -18.48 -6.49
CA VAL A 302 -8.92 -18.19 -6.15
C VAL A 302 -8.19 -19.49 -5.84
N ILE A 303 -7.06 -19.73 -6.51
CA ILE A 303 -6.37 -21.02 -6.52
C ILE A 303 -4.86 -20.82 -6.35
N HIS A 304 -4.24 -21.69 -5.57
CA HIS A 304 -2.79 -21.82 -5.48
C HIS A 304 -2.30 -23.24 -5.84
N SER A 305 -1.07 -23.35 -6.32
CA SER A 305 -0.51 -24.64 -6.79
C SER A 305 0.21 -25.45 -5.72
N GLY A 306 0.35 -24.93 -4.50
CA GLY A 306 1.19 -25.52 -3.45
C GLY A 306 2.68 -25.17 -3.55
N ARG A 307 3.10 -24.37 -4.54
CA ARG A 307 4.53 -24.07 -4.75
C ARG A 307 5.08 -23.24 -3.59
N MET A 308 6.25 -23.62 -3.10
CA MET A 308 6.93 -22.88 -2.05
C MET A 308 8.43 -23.11 -2.03
N THR A 309 9.12 -22.23 -1.32
CA THR A 309 10.55 -22.28 -1.04
C THR A 309 10.80 -22.23 0.47
N VAL A 310 11.98 -22.69 0.88
CA VAL A 310 12.47 -22.63 2.26
C VAL A 310 13.67 -21.70 2.32
N GLY A 311 13.41 -20.39 2.27
CA GLY A 311 14.45 -19.36 2.21
C GLY A 311 15.51 -19.66 1.14
N ASN A 312 16.78 -19.58 1.53
CA ASN A 312 17.92 -19.85 0.64
C ASN A 312 18.16 -21.34 0.38
N LYS A 313 17.42 -22.25 1.03
CA LYS A 313 17.55 -23.71 0.85
C LYS A 313 16.76 -24.25 -0.35
N GLY A 314 16.18 -23.37 -1.17
CA GLY A 314 15.55 -23.73 -2.44
C GLY A 314 14.10 -24.20 -2.34
N ALA A 315 13.60 -24.76 -3.44
CA ALA A 315 12.21 -25.18 -3.60
C ALA A 315 11.86 -26.46 -2.82
N VAL A 316 10.63 -26.53 -2.30
CA VAL A 316 10.04 -27.76 -1.73
C VAL A 316 9.34 -28.53 -2.84
N LYS A 317 9.41 -29.87 -2.80
CA LYS A 317 8.61 -30.70 -3.70
C LYS A 317 7.14 -30.41 -3.45
N ASN A 318 6.44 -29.98 -4.50
CA ASN A 318 5.05 -29.57 -4.44
C ASN A 318 4.14 -30.60 -3.75
N GLN A 319 4.42 -31.90 -3.94
CA GLN A 319 3.64 -32.99 -3.36
C GLN A 319 3.69 -33.01 -1.83
N ILE A 320 4.81 -32.64 -1.21
CA ILE A 320 4.94 -32.57 0.27
C ILE A 320 3.91 -31.59 0.82
N VAL A 321 3.78 -30.43 0.18
CA VAL A 321 2.81 -29.40 0.56
C VAL A 321 1.39 -29.92 0.38
N LEU A 322 1.09 -30.53 -0.77
CA LEU A 322 -0.26 -31.03 -1.05
C LEU A 322 -0.67 -32.16 -0.09
N ASP A 323 0.23 -33.08 0.23
CA ASP A 323 -0.02 -34.17 1.18
C ASP A 323 -0.25 -33.63 2.60
N TYR A 324 0.55 -32.64 3.02
CA TYR A 324 0.38 -31.99 4.31
C TYR A 324 -0.97 -31.25 4.40
N ILE A 325 -1.35 -30.51 3.37
CA ILE A 325 -2.67 -29.85 3.30
C ILE A 325 -3.81 -30.89 3.25
N LYS A 326 -3.63 -32.01 2.55
CA LYS A 326 -4.62 -33.09 2.52
C LYS A 326 -4.87 -33.67 3.91
N GLU A 327 -3.84 -33.78 4.73
CA GLU A 327 -3.94 -34.28 6.09
C GLU A 327 -4.60 -33.25 7.03
N LYS A 328 -4.11 -32.00 7.02
CA LYS A 328 -4.52 -30.98 8.00
C LYS A 328 -5.76 -30.20 7.62
N CYS A 329 -5.97 -29.97 6.32
CA CYS A 329 -6.99 -29.08 5.79
C CYS A 329 -7.57 -29.59 4.45
N PRO A 330 -8.14 -30.81 4.40
CA PRO A 330 -8.58 -31.43 3.14
C PRO A 330 -9.66 -30.62 2.41
N ARG A 331 -10.44 -29.79 3.13
CA ARG A 331 -11.56 -29.02 2.57
C ARG A 331 -11.14 -27.99 1.50
N ILE A 332 -9.89 -27.53 1.55
CA ILE A 332 -9.35 -26.56 0.56
C ILE A 332 -8.60 -27.25 -0.57
N LEU A 333 -8.54 -28.58 -0.61
CA LEU A 333 -7.82 -29.32 -1.65
C LEU A 333 -8.80 -29.93 -2.65
N ASN A 334 -8.62 -29.61 -3.94
CA ASN A 334 -9.39 -30.21 -5.03
C ASN A 334 -8.50 -30.41 -6.26
N ASP A 335 -8.49 -31.61 -6.85
CA ASP A 335 -7.69 -31.96 -8.04
C ASP A 335 -6.23 -31.48 -7.98
N ASN A 336 -5.55 -31.74 -6.85
CA ASN A 336 -4.17 -31.30 -6.59
C ASN A 336 -3.96 -29.77 -6.67
N ARG A 337 -5.02 -29.00 -6.43
CA ARG A 337 -5.02 -27.55 -6.34
C ARG A 337 -5.61 -27.10 -5.02
N ILE A 338 -5.05 -26.02 -4.50
CA ILE A 338 -5.46 -25.42 -3.23
C ILE A 338 -6.46 -24.34 -3.58
N ILE A 339 -7.72 -24.57 -3.23
CA ILE A 339 -8.86 -23.68 -3.47
C ILE A 339 -8.99 -22.75 -2.28
N LEU A 340 -8.56 -21.51 -2.45
CA LEU A 340 -8.57 -20.50 -1.39
C LEU A 340 -9.96 -19.89 -1.22
N GLY A 341 -10.74 -19.76 -2.30
CA GLY A 341 -12.11 -19.26 -2.18
C GLY A 341 -12.90 -19.32 -3.48
N ASN A 342 -14.23 -19.34 -3.35
CA ASN A 342 -15.17 -19.19 -4.46
C ASN A 342 -15.89 -17.85 -4.29
N LEU A 343 -15.36 -16.84 -4.97
CA LEU A 343 -15.82 -15.46 -4.94
C LEU A 343 -17.10 -15.34 -5.78
N LYS A 344 -18.24 -15.24 -5.11
CA LYS A 344 -19.52 -15.03 -5.78
C LYS A 344 -19.67 -13.55 -6.11
N LEU A 345 -19.92 -13.26 -7.38
CA LEU A 345 -20.35 -11.92 -7.77
C LEU A 345 -21.81 -11.77 -7.35
N ASN A 346 -22.07 -10.87 -6.41
CA ASN A 346 -23.44 -10.46 -6.14
C ASN A 346 -23.84 -9.51 -7.28
N LYS A 347 -24.90 -9.84 -8.03
CA LYS A 347 -25.34 -9.02 -9.16
C LYS A 347 -25.78 -7.61 -8.72
N ASP A 348 -26.20 -7.49 -7.46
CA ASP A 348 -26.74 -6.26 -6.87
C ASP A 348 -25.80 -5.64 -5.82
N SER A 349 -24.68 -6.30 -5.49
CA SER A 349 -23.66 -5.76 -4.58
C SER A 349 -22.29 -5.81 -5.23
N LYS A 350 -21.63 -4.65 -5.24
CA LYS A 350 -20.27 -4.47 -5.76
C LYS A 350 -19.20 -5.05 -4.85
N ILE A 351 -19.60 -5.57 -3.69
CA ILE A 351 -18.74 -6.25 -2.73
C ILE A 351 -18.81 -7.74 -3.01
N ILE A 352 -17.64 -8.33 -3.13
CA ILE A 352 -17.44 -9.77 -3.17
C ILE A 352 -17.42 -10.27 -1.73
N ASP A 353 -18.22 -11.29 -1.42
CA ASP A 353 -18.06 -12.00 -0.15
C ASP A 353 -16.73 -12.75 -0.16
N ILE A 354 -15.81 -12.26 0.67
CA ILE A 354 -14.45 -12.77 0.79
C ILE A 354 -14.19 -13.45 2.13
N LYS A 355 -15.22 -13.67 2.97
CA LYS A 355 -15.04 -14.23 4.32
C LYS A 355 -14.32 -15.58 4.29
N ASP A 356 -14.85 -16.51 3.50
CA ASP A 356 -14.26 -17.85 3.35
C ASP A 356 -12.86 -17.78 2.74
N PHE A 357 -12.66 -16.83 1.81
CA PHE A 357 -11.36 -16.60 1.18
C PHE A 357 -10.31 -16.16 2.20
N ILE A 358 -10.60 -15.15 3.02
CA ILE A 358 -9.70 -14.68 4.08
C ILE A 358 -9.37 -15.81 5.04
N PHE A 359 -10.37 -16.53 5.55
CA PHE A 359 -10.15 -17.62 6.50
C PHE A 359 -9.24 -18.72 5.94
N ASN A 360 -9.53 -19.18 4.72
CA ASN A 360 -8.72 -20.21 4.06
C ASN A 360 -7.31 -19.71 3.72
N LEU A 361 -7.15 -18.44 3.34
CA LEU A 361 -5.84 -17.85 3.04
C LEU A 361 -4.95 -17.79 4.27
N ILE A 362 -5.51 -17.38 5.42
CA ILE A 362 -4.78 -17.31 6.69
C ILE A 362 -4.38 -18.72 7.14
N GLU A 363 -5.33 -19.67 7.19
CA GLU A 363 -5.04 -21.05 7.61
C GLU A 363 -4.00 -21.71 6.70
N TYR A 364 -4.15 -21.53 5.39
CA TYR A 364 -3.20 -22.06 4.42
C TYR A 364 -1.80 -21.48 4.62
N SER A 365 -1.68 -20.19 4.94
CA SER A 365 -0.38 -19.54 5.15
C SER A 365 0.31 -20.03 6.42
N LEU A 366 -0.44 -20.23 7.51
CA LEU A 366 0.10 -20.82 8.74
C LEU A 366 0.55 -22.27 8.55
N LEU A 367 -0.25 -23.09 7.85
CA LEU A 367 0.13 -24.47 7.52
C LEU A 367 1.38 -24.54 6.63
N ARG A 368 1.58 -23.56 5.75
CA ARG A 368 2.81 -23.45 4.96
C ARG A 368 4.03 -23.17 5.82
N ASP A 369 3.90 -22.36 6.87
CA ASP A 369 5.01 -22.09 7.77
C ASP A 369 5.38 -23.34 8.57
N GLU A 370 4.41 -24.15 8.99
CA GLU A 370 4.70 -25.48 9.58
C GLU A 370 5.47 -26.39 8.62
N VAL A 371 5.09 -26.43 7.34
CA VAL A 371 5.84 -27.20 6.32
C VAL A 371 7.26 -26.65 6.16
N ARG A 372 7.45 -25.33 6.20
CA ARG A 372 8.79 -24.72 6.13
C ARG A 372 9.65 -25.14 7.31
N GLU A 373 9.13 -25.09 8.54
CA GLU A 373 9.86 -25.51 9.74
C GLU A 373 10.29 -26.98 9.67
N ILE A 374 9.38 -27.87 9.25
CA ILE A 374 9.67 -29.30 9.07
C ILE A 374 10.81 -29.49 8.05
N GLU A 375 10.72 -28.84 6.90
CA GLU A 375 11.73 -28.97 5.84
C GLU A 375 13.06 -28.31 6.21
N GLN A 376 13.05 -27.24 7.01
CA GLN A 376 14.28 -26.65 7.55
C GLN A 376 15.01 -27.64 8.45
N ASN A 377 14.28 -28.30 9.36
CA ASN A 377 14.82 -29.27 10.30
C ASN A 377 15.33 -30.53 9.60
N ASN A 378 14.60 -31.05 8.62
CA ASN A 378 15.03 -32.21 7.83
C ASN A 378 16.36 -31.92 7.12
N LYS A 379 16.52 -30.75 6.51
CA LYS A 379 17.78 -30.36 5.85
C LYS A 379 18.94 -30.16 6.82
N ILE A 380 18.69 -29.62 8.02
CA ILE A 380 19.73 -29.52 9.06
C ILE A 380 20.20 -30.91 9.48
N ALA A 381 19.29 -31.87 9.61
CA ALA A 381 19.63 -33.25 9.95
C ALA A 381 20.45 -33.92 8.84
N GLU A 382 20.14 -33.67 7.57
CA GLU A 382 20.92 -34.15 6.41
C GLU A 382 22.33 -33.54 6.34
N ASP A 383 22.49 -32.25 6.67
CA ASP A 383 23.81 -31.57 6.67
C ASP A 383 24.72 -32.06 7.82
N LEU A 384 24.14 -32.64 8.88
CA LEU A 384 24.86 -33.17 10.06
C LEU A 384 25.17 -34.67 9.97
N SER A 385 24.57 -35.38 8.99
CA SER A 385 24.78 -36.82 8.72
C SER A 385 25.80 -37.05 7.62
#